data_AF-A0AAY4CM81-F1
#
_entry.id   AF-A0AAY4CM81-F1
#
_cell.length_a   1.000
_cell.length_b   1.000
_cell.length_c   1.000
_cell.angle_alpha   90.00
_cell.angle_beta   90.00
_cell.angle_gamma   90.00
#
_symmetry.space_group_name_H-M   'P 1'
#
loop_
_entity.id
_entity.type
_entity.pdbx_description
1 polymer ?
#
loop_
_entity_poly.entity_id
_entity_poly.type
_entity_poly.pdbx_seq_one_letter_code
_entity_poly.pdbx_strand_id
1 'polypeptide(L)'
;MGLDKIIHDVLCEFIQSRIPNADLSTLDEVLLSYITGVLEDLGSQESVEENFDVEVFVEMLEAYIPGFAEIDSVKVCDMMFSLASKLASARETETEETDAPTNATGHRSLAHGSASTDGTSTRESCTYSTQAEGATSKDGSSELENREEYLLEMFPKCSVTEARSALSIAKGDMEEAVRLIIEGDVQILHPPTLNSNHGKPVLSKGDQKLKESILEKYMLVDSEEDKKTHRPMTPKEAPKKMVRYHGNQVVTTKGERYHQVKKEDTDDMKKTYISLKPARKYRFH
;
A
#
# COMPACT_ATOMS: atom_id res chain seq x y z
N MET A 1 -10.79 32.20 26.44
CA MET A 1 -10.72 33.68 26.60
C MET A 1 -9.70 34.16 27.63
N GLY A 2 -9.57 33.53 28.81
CA GLY A 2 -8.49 33.87 29.76
C GLY A 2 -7.13 33.34 29.31
N LEU A 3 -7.08 32.05 28.95
CA LEU A 3 -5.87 31.34 28.55
C LEU A 3 -5.22 31.92 27.29
N ASP A 4 -6.01 32.21 26.25
CA ASP A 4 -5.53 32.77 24.98
C ASP A 4 -4.81 34.12 25.19
N LYS A 5 -5.28 34.93 26.15
CA LYS A 5 -4.61 36.19 26.51
C LYS A 5 -3.28 35.95 27.21
N ILE A 6 -3.21 34.97 28.11
CA ILE A 6 -1.97 34.61 28.79
C ILE A 6 -0.93 34.11 27.79
N ILE A 7 -1.36 33.28 26.83
CA ILE A 7 -0.51 32.77 25.75
C ILE A 7 -0.05 33.92 24.88
N HIS A 8 -0.98 34.75 24.42
CA HIS A 8 -0.67 35.91 23.58
C HIS A 8 0.33 36.85 24.26
N ASP A 9 0.12 37.21 25.54
CA ASP A 9 0.99 38.14 26.26
C ASP A 9 2.40 37.57 26.45
N VAL A 10 2.52 36.30 26.88
CA VAL A 10 3.82 35.66 27.11
C VAL A 10 4.58 35.43 25.81
N LEU A 11 3.89 34.98 24.76
CA LEU A 11 4.49 34.75 23.45
C LEU A 11 4.95 36.08 22.83
N CYS A 12 4.13 37.14 22.93
CA CYS A 12 4.52 38.47 22.47
C CYS A 12 5.75 39.00 23.21
N GLU A 13 5.80 38.88 24.54
CA GLU A 13 6.95 39.31 25.34
C GLU A 13 8.22 38.53 24.93
N PHE A 14 8.10 37.21 24.78
CA PHE A 14 9.21 36.35 24.37
C PHE A 14 9.74 36.73 22.98
N ILE A 15 8.85 36.87 21.99
CA ILE A 15 9.23 37.21 20.62
C ILE A 15 9.85 38.60 20.58
N GLN A 16 9.26 39.61 21.21
CA GLN A 16 9.82 40.97 21.22
C GLN A 16 11.20 41.05 21.87
N SER A 17 11.48 40.18 22.86
CA SER A 17 12.79 40.12 23.51
C SER A 17 13.90 39.59 22.59
N ARG A 18 13.56 38.81 21.56
CA ARG A 18 14.50 38.17 20.62
C ARG A 18 14.49 38.84 19.24
N ILE A 19 13.31 39.27 18.79
CA ILE A 19 13.02 39.82 17.47
C ILE A 19 12.21 41.11 17.66
N PRO A 20 12.89 42.27 17.85
CA PRO A 20 12.21 43.53 18.17
C PRO A 20 11.34 44.10 17.03
N ASN A 21 11.52 43.60 15.80
CA ASN A 21 10.76 44.02 14.61
C ASN A 21 9.74 42.96 14.15
N ALA A 22 9.43 41.96 14.98
CA ALA A 22 8.45 40.94 14.63
C ALA A 22 7.06 41.56 14.46
N ASP A 23 6.38 41.21 13.38
CA ASP A 23 4.97 41.53 13.21
C ASP A 23 4.14 40.48 13.96
N LEU A 24 3.52 40.92 15.06
CA LEU A 24 2.70 40.08 15.93
C LEU A 24 1.21 40.18 15.60
N SER A 25 0.84 40.99 14.61
CA SER A 25 -0.55 41.09 14.16
C SER A 25 -1.05 39.82 13.45
N THR A 26 -0.13 38.93 13.08
CA THR A 26 -0.38 37.63 12.46
C THR A 26 -0.82 36.55 13.46
N LEU A 27 -0.69 36.80 14.76
CA LEU A 27 -1.14 35.89 15.82
C LEU A 27 -2.65 35.98 16.00
N ASP A 28 -3.38 35.20 15.19
CA ASP A 28 -4.84 35.14 15.22
C ASP A 28 -5.37 34.09 16.20
N GLU A 29 -6.70 34.06 16.35
CA GLU A 29 -7.39 33.11 17.24
C GLU A 29 -7.16 31.65 16.83
N VAL A 30 -6.94 31.38 15.54
CA VAL A 30 -6.69 30.02 15.02
C VAL A 30 -5.30 29.54 15.44
N LEU A 31 -4.28 30.38 15.26
CA LEU A 31 -2.93 30.09 15.68
C LEU A 31 -2.83 29.96 17.20
N LEU A 32 -3.49 30.85 17.94
CA LEU A 32 -3.59 30.75 19.40
C LEU A 32 -4.27 29.45 19.83
N SER A 33 -5.35 29.02 19.17
CA SER A 33 -6.01 27.75 19.47
C SER A 33 -5.10 26.55 19.21
N TYR A 34 -4.30 26.57 18.14
CA TYR A 34 -3.32 25.53 17.87
C TYR A 34 -2.25 25.47 18.97
N ILE A 35 -1.67 26.62 19.32
CA ILE A 35 -0.66 26.73 20.39
C ILE A 35 -1.24 26.27 21.73
N THR A 36 -2.49 26.63 22.03
CA THR A 36 -3.19 26.13 23.21
C THR A 36 -3.25 24.60 23.22
N GLY A 37 -3.65 23.96 22.10
CA GLY A 37 -3.69 22.50 22.00
C GLY A 37 -2.31 21.87 22.24
N VAL A 38 -1.26 22.40 21.61
CA VAL A 38 0.11 21.93 21.81
C VAL A 38 0.56 22.05 23.28
N LEU A 39 0.16 23.12 23.96
CA LEU A 39 0.49 23.33 25.37
C LEU A 39 -0.36 22.47 26.33
N GLU A 40 -1.58 22.11 25.93
CA GLU A 40 -2.41 21.15 26.67
C GLU A 40 -1.80 19.76 26.63
N ASP A 41 -1.34 19.35 25.45
CA ASP A 41 -0.64 18.09 25.26
C ASP A 41 0.61 18.07 26.15
N LEU A 42 1.48 19.09 26.05
CA LEU A 42 2.69 19.23 26.89
C LEU A 42 2.44 19.29 28.40
N GLY A 43 1.27 19.78 28.83
CA GLY A 43 0.89 19.89 30.24
C GLY A 43 0.27 18.62 30.83
N SER A 44 -0.11 17.65 29.99
CA SER A 44 -0.74 16.41 30.41
C SER A 44 0.30 15.37 30.85
N GLN A 45 0.03 14.62 31.92
CA GLN A 45 0.98 13.63 32.46
C GLN A 45 1.14 12.38 31.58
N GLU A 46 0.30 12.22 30.54
CA GLU A 46 0.38 11.14 29.54
C GLU A 46 1.27 11.48 28.34
N SER A 47 1.58 12.76 28.09
CA SER A 47 2.35 13.19 26.92
C SER A 47 3.88 13.08 27.06
N VAL A 48 4.38 12.66 28.21
CA VAL A 48 5.83 12.42 28.38
C VAL A 48 6.32 11.28 27.45
N GLU A 49 5.40 10.44 26.95
CA GLU A 49 5.69 9.39 25.96
C GLU A 49 5.66 9.88 24.50
N GLU A 50 5.07 11.05 24.22
CA GLU A 50 5.02 11.64 22.88
C GLU A 50 6.08 12.75 22.79
N ASN A 51 7.18 12.48 22.10
CA ASN A 51 8.26 13.44 21.91
C ASN A 51 7.73 14.70 21.21
N PHE A 52 7.46 15.77 21.97
CA PHE A 52 7.11 17.07 21.40
C PHE A 52 8.19 17.52 20.41
N ASP A 53 7.81 17.64 19.15
CA ASP A 53 8.69 18.05 18.06
C ASP A 53 8.79 19.58 18.02
N VAL A 54 9.85 20.06 18.67
CA VAL A 54 10.15 21.50 18.81
C VAL A 54 10.52 22.08 17.46
N GLU A 55 11.22 21.31 16.63
CA GLU A 55 11.68 21.71 15.31
C GLU A 55 10.50 21.97 14.37
N VAL A 56 9.46 21.12 14.40
CA VAL A 56 8.21 21.32 13.66
C VAL A 56 7.44 22.53 14.18
N PHE A 57 7.38 22.71 15.51
CA PHE A 57 6.73 23.88 16.10
C PHE A 57 7.43 25.20 15.69
N VAL A 58 8.76 25.20 15.67
CA VAL A 58 9.59 26.33 15.23
C VAL A 58 9.40 26.60 13.74
N GLU A 59 9.39 25.55 12.90
CA GLU A 59 9.13 25.69 11.45
C GLU A 59 7.74 26.29 11.19
N MET A 60 6.73 25.83 11.92
CA MET A 60 5.38 26.37 11.84
C MET A 60 5.35 27.84 12.26
N LEU A 61 5.96 28.22 13.38
CA LEU A 61 5.99 29.61 13.84
C LEU A 61 6.81 30.52 12.92
N GLU A 62 7.88 30.04 12.29
CA GLU A 62 8.66 30.79 11.30
C GLU A 62 7.81 31.24 10.10
N ALA A 63 6.82 30.42 9.69
CA ALA A 63 5.92 30.77 8.60
C ALA A 63 5.04 32.00 8.91
N TYR A 64 4.78 32.29 10.18
CA TYR A 64 3.97 33.43 10.63
C TYR A 64 4.82 34.58 11.19
N ILE A 65 5.97 34.27 11.79
CA ILE A 65 6.89 35.19 12.44
C ILE A 65 8.28 34.97 11.87
N PRO A 66 8.68 35.73 10.84
CA PRO A 66 10.00 35.59 10.23
C PRO A 66 11.13 35.81 11.24
N GLY A 67 12.13 34.94 11.22
CA GLY A 67 13.28 34.95 12.12
C GLY A 67 13.07 34.21 13.46
N PHE A 68 11.90 33.61 13.68
CA PHE A 68 11.63 32.76 14.83
C PHE A 68 12.55 31.52 14.87
N ALA A 69 12.92 30.97 13.72
CA ALA A 69 13.86 29.86 13.59
C ALA A 69 15.30 30.20 14.01
N GLU A 70 15.65 31.47 14.18
CA GLU A 70 16.96 31.88 14.73
C GLU A 70 17.03 31.75 16.26
N ILE A 71 15.88 31.54 16.92
CA ILE A 71 15.80 31.33 18.36
C ILE A 71 16.23 29.90 18.68
N ASP A 72 17.15 29.76 19.63
CA ASP A 72 17.63 28.47 20.13
C ASP A 72 16.47 27.59 20.62
N SER A 73 16.38 26.35 20.11
CA SER A 73 15.26 25.44 20.38
C SER A 73 15.09 25.15 21.87
N VAL A 74 16.21 25.08 22.62
CA VAL A 74 16.20 24.93 24.09
C VAL A 74 15.40 26.05 24.76
N LYS A 75 15.54 27.30 24.29
CA LYS A 75 14.81 28.45 24.86
C LYS A 75 13.32 28.42 24.50
N VAL A 76 12.99 27.89 23.32
CA VAL A 76 11.60 27.69 22.90
C VAL A 76 10.95 26.62 23.79
N CYS A 77 11.63 25.49 24.03
CA CYS A 77 11.19 24.47 24.98
C CYS A 77 10.95 25.05 26.37
N ASP A 78 11.94 25.77 26.93
CA ASP A 78 11.86 26.35 28.27
C ASP A 78 10.65 27.30 28.39
N MET A 79 10.43 28.12 27.36
CA MET A 79 9.25 29.00 27.29
C MET A 79 7.96 28.18 27.26
N MET A 80 7.87 27.15 26.42
CA MET A 80 6.67 26.32 26.29
C MET A 80 6.34 25.55 27.56
N PHE A 81 7.32 24.95 28.22
CA PHE A 81 7.13 24.29 29.52
C PHE A 81 6.70 25.28 30.61
N SER A 82 7.30 26.47 30.64
CA SER A 82 6.92 27.52 31.59
C SER A 82 5.49 28.01 31.34
N LEU A 83 5.11 28.14 30.07
CA LEU A 83 3.77 28.57 29.66
C LEU A 83 2.73 27.49 29.96
N ALA A 84 2.99 26.22 29.62
CA ALA A 84 2.12 25.09 29.94
C ALA A 84 1.89 24.99 31.47
N SER A 85 2.96 25.11 32.27
CA SER A 85 2.88 25.14 33.74
C SER A 85 2.00 26.29 34.23
N LYS A 86 2.18 27.49 33.66
CA LYS A 86 1.37 28.68 33.99
C LYS A 86 -0.10 28.51 33.61
N LEU A 87 -0.38 27.85 32.49
CA LEU A 87 -1.75 27.54 32.05
C LEU A 87 -2.41 26.49 32.93
N ALA A 88 -1.67 25.47 33.36
CA ALA A 88 -2.16 24.47 34.31
C ALA A 88 -2.57 25.13 35.64
N SER A 89 -1.73 26.01 36.20
CA SER A 89 -2.07 26.76 37.42
C SER A 89 -3.24 27.73 37.23
N ALA A 90 -3.37 28.38 36.07
CA ALA A 90 -4.49 29.28 35.79
C ALA A 90 -5.85 28.54 35.73
N ARG A 91 -5.86 27.29 35.24
CA ARG A 91 -7.07 26.44 35.20
C ARG A 91 -7.53 26.01 36.58
N GLU A 92 -6.60 25.70 37.48
CA GLU A 92 -6.93 25.36 38.88
C GLU A 92 -7.60 26.55 39.58
N THR A 93 -7.14 27.78 39.31
CA THR A 93 -7.75 28.99 39.89
C THR A 93 -9.12 29.34 39.33
N GLU A 94 -9.43 28.99 38.07
CA GLU A 94 -10.77 29.17 37.48
C GLU A 94 -11.79 28.14 38.01
N THR A 95 -11.32 27.05 38.62
CA THR A 95 -12.20 25.99 39.16
C THR A 95 -12.67 26.29 40.60
N GLU A 96 -11.97 27.15 41.35
CA GLU A 96 -12.34 27.50 42.73
C GLU A 96 -13.37 28.65 42.89
N GLU A 97 -13.79 29.32 41.81
CA GLU A 97 -14.81 30.38 41.89
C GLU A 97 -16.26 29.90 41.64
N THR A 98 -16.48 28.60 41.48
CA THR A 98 -17.82 28.00 41.54
C THR A 98 -17.81 26.75 42.43
N ASP A 99 -18.29 26.94 43.66
CA ASP A 99 -18.62 25.97 44.71
C ASP A 99 -17.60 25.78 45.84
N ALA A 100 -17.84 26.52 46.92
CA ALA A 100 -17.46 26.15 48.28
C ALA A 100 -18.65 25.42 48.96
N PRO A 101 -18.45 24.75 50.12
CA PRO A 101 -17.74 23.48 50.28
C PRO A 101 -18.54 22.48 51.14
N THR A 102 -18.35 21.16 51.02
CA THR A 102 -18.61 20.25 52.15
C THR A 102 -17.77 18.96 52.11
N ASN A 103 -16.75 18.97 52.97
CA ASN A 103 -16.24 17.90 53.83
C ASN A 103 -15.94 16.48 53.29
N ALA A 104 -14.68 16.14 53.52
CA ALA A 104 -14.21 14.96 54.28
C ALA A 104 -14.07 13.60 53.57
N THR A 105 -12.79 13.24 53.42
CA THR A 105 -12.17 12.01 53.96
C THR A 105 -12.85 10.66 53.66
N GLY A 106 -12.22 9.85 52.83
CA GLY A 106 -12.56 8.42 52.78
C GLY A 106 -11.76 7.61 51.77
N HIS A 107 -10.72 6.93 52.24
CA HIS A 107 -10.17 5.74 51.60
C HIS A 107 -11.28 4.75 51.20
N ARG A 108 -11.08 4.00 50.08
CA ARG A 108 -11.05 2.52 50.06
C ARG A 108 -11.36 1.92 48.67
N SER A 109 -10.47 1.03 48.24
CA SER A 109 -10.67 0.02 47.19
C SER A 109 -11.94 -0.82 47.38
N LEU A 110 -12.54 -1.27 46.28
CA LEU A 110 -12.84 -2.69 45.96
C LEU A 110 -13.96 -2.82 44.91
N ALA A 111 -13.59 -3.42 43.78
CA ALA A 111 -14.18 -4.59 43.13
C ALA A 111 -15.72 -4.79 43.01
N HIS A 112 -16.06 -5.21 41.78
CA HIS A 112 -17.15 -6.10 41.34
C HIS A 112 -18.60 -5.60 41.30
N GLY A 113 -19.23 -5.78 40.13
CA GLY A 113 -20.68 -5.93 40.01
C GLY A 113 -21.24 -5.60 38.63
N SER A 114 -21.29 -6.61 37.76
CA SER A 114 -21.91 -6.63 36.43
C SER A 114 -23.42 -6.29 36.44
N ALA A 115 -23.95 -5.68 35.36
CA ALA A 115 -25.07 -6.22 34.59
C ALA A 115 -25.48 -5.32 33.40
N SER A 116 -25.38 -5.93 32.23
CA SER A 116 -26.06 -5.77 30.94
C SER A 116 -27.28 -4.84 30.83
N THR A 117 -27.31 -4.08 29.73
CA THR A 117 -28.54 -3.91 28.92
C THR A 117 -28.24 -4.10 27.44
N ASP A 118 -29.17 -4.80 26.82
CA ASP A 118 -29.25 -5.30 25.45
C ASP A 118 -29.68 -4.19 24.46
N GLY A 119 -29.29 -4.30 23.18
CA GLY A 119 -29.52 -3.26 22.18
C GLY A 119 -28.92 -3.54 20.80
N THR A 120 -29.38 -4.61 20.16
CA THR A 120 -29.13 -5.00 18.76
C THR A 120 -29.43 -3.88 17.73
N SER A 121 -28.53 -3.65 16.76
CA SER A 121 -28.91 -3.40 15.35
C SER A 121 -27.76 -3.66 14.37
N THR A 122 -28.14 -4.37 13.31
CA THR A 122 -27.36 -5.08 12.29
C THR A 122 -27.01 -4.21 11.08
N ARG A 123 -25.80 -4.39 10.52
CA ARG A 123 -25.47 -4.57 9.07
C ARG A 123 -23.94 -4.56 8.88
N GLU A 124 -23.27 -5.72 8.85
CA GLU A 124 -23.01 -6.58 7.68
C GLU A 124 -22.26 -5.92 6.50
N SER A 125 -20.95 -6.17 6.41
CA SER A 125 -20.41 -6.94 5.27
C SER A 125 -19.08 -7.60 5.63
N CYS A 126 -19.12 -8.92 5.72
CA CYS A 126 -17.99 -9.83 5.83
C CYS A 126 -17.22 -9.90 4.50
N THR A 127 -15.93 -10.24 4.54
CA THR A 127 -15.39 -11.32 3.70
C THR A 127 -14.11 -11.94 4.29
N TYR A 128 -14.33 -13.12 4.90
CA TYR A 128 -13.53 -14.35 4.85
C TYR A 128 -12.18 -14.46 5.59
N SER A 129 -12.34 -14.92 6.83
CA SER A 129 -11.49 -15.91 7.50
C SER A 129 -11.16 -17.12 6.61
N THR A 130 -9.92 -17.58 6.66
CA THR A 130 -9.61 -19.01 6.53
C THR A 130 -8.94 -19.46 7.82
N GLN A 131 -9.67 -20.27 8.58
CA GLN A 131 -9.21 -20.93 9.80
C GLN A 131 -8.08 -21.93 9.50
N ALA A 132 -7.07 -21.93 10.35
CA ALA A 132 -6.39 -23.16 10.75
C ALA A 132 -6.22 -23.10 12.28
N GLU A 133 -7.02 -23.89 12.99
CA GLU A 133 -6.91 -24.07 14.44
C GLU A 133 -5.59 -24.75 14.80
N GLY A 134 -4.88 -24.15 15.76
CA GLY A 134 -3.74 -24.72 16.45
C GLY A 134 -3.41 -23.87 17.67
N ALA A 135 -3.89 -24.30 18.84
CA ALA A 135 -3.49 -23.96 20.21
C ALA A 135 -2.71 -22.64 20.48
N THR A 136 -3.44 -21.67 21.03
CA THR A 136 -3.05 -20.62 21.99
C THR A 136 -1.56 -20.26 22.20
N SER A 137 -1.20 -19.05 21.80
CA SER A 137 -0.55 -18.02 22.66
C SER A 137 -0.79 -16.66 21.99
N LYS A 138 -1.91 -16.02 22.32
CA LYS A 138 -2.40 -14.81 21.63
C LYS A 138 -1.71 -13.52 22.11
N ASP A 139 -0.88 -13.58 23.14
CA ASP A 139 -0.19 -12.41 23.72
C ASP A 139 0.95 -11.89 22.82
N GLY A 140 1.59 -12.74 22.03
CA GLY A 140 2.75 -12.34 21.24
C GLY A 140 2.45 -11.80 19.84
N SER A 141 1.21 -11.95 19.33
CA SER A 141 0.90 -11.52 17.96
C SER A 141 0.56 -10.04 17.88
N SER A 142 -0.12 -9.49 18.88
CA SER A 142 -0.43 -8.05 18.95
C SER A 142 0.83 -7.22 19.17
N GLU A 143 1.77 -7.70 19.98
CA GLU A 143 3.03 -7.00 20.25
C GLU A 143 3.96 -6.96 19.03
N LEU A 144 3.83 -7.94 18.14
CA LEU A 144 4.57 -7.98 16.87
C LEU A 144 3.91 -7.09 15.81
N GLU A 145 2.58 -7.06 15.78
CA GLU A 145 1.78 -6.21 14.88
C GLU A 145 1.98 -4.73 15.22
N ASN A 146 1.99 -4.35 16.51
CA ASN A 146 2.30 -2.97 16.94
C ASN A 146 3.72 -2.54 16.53
N ARG A 147 4.71 -3.44 16.62
CA ARG A 147 6.09 -3.16 16.16
C ARG A 147 6.17 -3.05 14.64
N GLU A 148 5.37 -3.82 13.92
CA GLU A 148 5.26 -3.76 12.46
C GLU A 148 4.67 -2.42 12.01
N GLU A 149 3.60 -1.95 12.65
CA GLU A 149 3.00 -0.64 12.42
C GLU A 149 4.01 0.49 12.67
N TYR A 150 4.77 0.43 13.77
CA TYR A 150 5.79 1.43 14.08
C TYR A 150 6.90 1.52 13.01
N LEU A 151 7.35 0.37 12.46
CA LEU A 151 8.32 0.36 11.37
C LEU A 151 7.76 0.95 10.06
N LEU A 152 6.46 0.78 9.80
CA LEU A 152 5.81 1.38 8.63
C LEU A 152 5.63 2.89 8.77
N GLU A 153 5.47 3.39 10.00
CA GLU A 153 5.45 4.81 10.31
C GLU A 153 6.82 5.45 10.10
N MET A 154 7.90 4.84 10.61
CA MET A 154 9.27 5.34 10.42
C MET A 154 9.75 5.24 8.97
N PHE A 155 9.29 4.23 8.21
CA PHE A 155 9.69 3.99 6.83
C PHE A 155 8.49 3.94 5.88
N PRO A 156 7.99 5.09 5.39
CA PRO A 156 6.83 5.14 4.48
C PRO A 156 7.03 4.41 3.14
N LYS A 157 8.28 4.08 2.80
CA LYS A 157 8.66 3.30 1.60
C LYS A 157 8.82 1.80 1.88
N CYS A 158 8.90 1.40 3.15
CA CYS A 158 8.99 0.01 3.57
C CYS A 158 7.63 -0.65 3.38
N SER A 159 7.64 -1.89 2.88
CA SER A 159 6.41 -2.67 2.74
C SER A 159 6.11 -3.46 4.03
N VAL A 160 4.84 -3.75 4.26
CA VAL A 160 4.35 -4.61 5.36
C VAL A 160 5.15 -5.91 5.46
N THR A 161 5.40 -6.57 4.32
CA THR A 161 6.20 -7.79 4.25
C THR A 161 7.68 -7.61 4.62
N GLU A 162 8.24 -6.45 4.33
CA GLU A 162 9.62 -6.11 4.64
C GLU A 162 9.78 -5.77 6.12
N ALA A 163 8.90 -4.95 6.69
CA ALA A 163 8.85 -4.69 8.14
C ALA A 163 8.72 -6.00 8.95
N ARG A 164 7.78 -6.86 8.54
CA ARG A 164 7.57 -8.16 9.18
C ARG A 164 8.76 -9.10 9.02
N SER A 165 9.42 -9.09 7.85
CA SER A 165 10.63 -9.86 7.62
C SER A 165 11.78 -9.34 8.48
N ALA A 166 11.99 -8.03 8.56
CA ALA A 166 13.02 -7.40 9.39
C ALA A 166 12.84 -7.76 10.88
N LEU A 167 11.62 -7.65 11.42
CA LEU A 167 11.30 -8.07 12.79
C LEU A 167 11.53 -9.56 13.00
N SER A 168 11.20 -10.39 12.01
CA SER A 168 11.42 -11.83 12.10
C SER A 168 12.90 -12.20 12.08
N ILE A 169 13.74 -11.47 11.34
CA ILE A 169 15.20 -11.67 11.29
C ILE A 169 15.85 -11.16 12.58
N ALA A 170 15.42 -10.00 13.06
CA ALA A 170 15.86 -9.37 14.30
C ALA A 170 15.26 -10.02 15.56
N LYS A 171 14.41 -11.05 15.41
CA LYS A 171 13.74 -11.76 16.51
C LYS A 171 12.94 -10.83 17.45
N GLY A 172 12.34 -9.79 16.89
CA GLY A 172 11.55 -8.79 17.62
C GLY A 172 12.35 -7.62 18.19
N ASP A 173 13.67 -7.56 17.95
CA ASP A 173 14.49 -6.38 18.25
C ASP A 173 14.21 -5.27 17.22
N MET A 174 13.80 -4.10 17.70
CA MET A 174 13.35 -2.99 16.85
C MET A 174 14.53 -2.28 16.23
N GLU A 175 15.59 -2.02 16.99
CA GLU A 175 16.80 -1.33 16.56
C GLU A 175 17.54 -2.11 15.47
N GLU A 176 17.65 -3.43 15.65
CA GLU A 176 18.22 -4.30 14.62
C GLU A 176 17.32 -4.38 13.38
N ALA A 177 15.98 -4.39 13.54
CA ALA A 177 15.06 -4.36 12.40
C ALA A 177 15.18 -3.04 11.60
N VAL A 178 15.30 -1.91 12.29
CA VAL A 178 15.55 -0.58 11.69
C VAL A 178 16.86 -0.58 10.92
N ARG A 179 17.94 -1.09 11.52
CA ARG A 179 19.25 -1.21 10.84
C ARG A 179 19.14 -2.05 9.57
N LEU A 180 18.48 -3.22 9.64
CA LEU A 180 18.28 -4.11 8.49
C LEU A 180 17.50 -3.41 7.35
N ILE A 181 16.49 -2.60 7.68
CA ILE A 181 15.70 -1.85 6.69
C ILE A 181 16.53 -0.74 6.03
N ILE A 182 17.33 -0.01 6.80
CA ILE A 182 18.21 1.08 6.28
C ILE A 182 19.31 0.52 5.38
N GLU A 183 19.93 -0.59 5.79
CA GLU A 183 21.03 -1.21 5.06
C GLU A 183 20.56 -2.05 3.86
N GLY A 184 19.24 -2.35 3.78
CA GLY A 184 18.65 -3.16 2.72
C GLY A 184 18.87 -4.67 2.87
N ASP A 185 19.27 -5.11 4.06
CA ASP A 185 19.60 -6.50 4.38
C ASP A 185 18.35 -7.38 4.57
N VAL A 186 17.14 -6.78 4.56
CA VAL A 186 15.87 -7.51 4.70
C VAL A 186 15.61 -8.46 3.53
N GLN A 187 16.13 -8.15 2.33
CA GLN A 187 16.00 -9.02 1.16
C GLN A 187 16.79 -10.33 1.26
N ILE A 188 17.66 -10.51 2.25
CA ILE A 188 18.59 -11.67 2.33
C ILE A 188 17.88 -12.98 2.74
N LEU A 189 16.61 -12.96 3.16
CA LEU A 189 15.90 -14.17 3.63
C LEU A 189 14.56 -14.47 2.93
N HIS A 190 14.34 -13.97 1.71
CA HIS A 190 13.40 -14.65 0.81
C HIS A 190 13.93 -16.08 0.51
N PRO A 191 13.05 -17.11 0.44
CA PRO A 191 13.46 -18.41 -0.07
C PRO A 191 14.08 -18.20 -1.46
N PRO A 192 15.19 -18.87 -1.79
CA PRO A 192 16.07 -18.42 -2.86
C PRO A 192 15.34 -18.52 -4.19
N THR A 193 15.05 -17.35 -4.78
CA THR A 193 15.01 -17.26 -6.23
C THR A 193 16.45 -17.47 -6.72
N LEU A 194 16.59 -18.49 -7.56
CA LEU A 194 17.85 -19.10 -7.99
C LEU A 194 18.73 -18.15 -8.81
N ASN A 195 19.47 -17.24 -8.17
CA ASN A 195 20.32 -16.29 -8.89
C ASN A 195 21.73 -16.20 -8.28
N SER A 196 22.56 -17.18 -8.65
CA SER A 196 24.02 -17.09 -8.86
C SER A 196 24.95 -16.46 -7.80
N ASN A 197 25.79 -17.34 -7.23
CA ASN A 197 27.19 -17.12 -6.86
C ASN A 197 27.53 -16.26 -5.64
N HIS A 198 27.57 -16.91 -4.47
CA HIS A 198 28.78 -17.13 -3.65
C HIS A 198 28.38 -17.22 -2.17
N GLY A 199 28.52 -18.41 -1.60
CA GLY A 199 28.32 -18.65 -0.18
C GLY A 199 27.53 -19.92 0.05
N LYS A 200 28.22 -21.06 0.19
CA LYS A 200 27.61 -22.26 0.74
C LYS A 200 27.10 -21.91 2.15
N PRO A 201 25.80 -22.00 2.47
CA PRO A 201 25.43 -22.10 3.86
C PRO A 201 26.06 -23.40 4.35
N VAL A 202 26.87 -23.32 5.40
CA VAL A 202 27.39 -24.51 6.09
C VAL A 202 26.18 -25.21 6.70
N LEU A 203 25.52 -26.08 5.92
CA LEU A 203 24.50 -26.96 6.45
C LEU A 203 25.19 -27.88 7.44
N SER A 204 24.73 -27.82 8.68
CA SER A 204 25.08 -28.79 9.70
C SER A 204 24.75 -30.19 9.17
N LYS A 205 25.60 -31.18 9.49
CA LYS A 205 25.37 -32.59 9.14
C LYS A 205 24.00 -33.10 9.66
N GLY A 206 23.45 -32.44 10.69
CA GLY A 206 22.11 -32.69 11.20
C GLY A 206 21.01 -32.26 10.22
N ASP A 207 21.15 -31.08 9.62
CA ASP A 207 20.17 -30.52 8.69
C ASP A 207 20.11 -31.31 7.38
N GLN A 208 21.24 -31.85 6.95
CA GLN A 208 21.29 -32.69 5.75
C GLN A 208 20.56 -34.02 5.96
N LYS A 209 20.73 -34.66 7.12
CA LYS A 209 19.98 -35.87 7.46
C LYS A 209 18.49 -35.62 7.65
N LEU A 210 18.13 -34.49 8.27
CA LEU A 210 16.73 -34.10 8.42
C LEU A 210 16.09 -33.86 7.06
N LYS A 211 16.78 -33.14 6.18
CA LYS A 211 16.36 -32.93 4.78
C LYS A 211 16.16 -34.26 4.05
N GLU A 212 17.12 -35.18 4.14
CA GLU A 212 17.02 -36.52 3.54
C GLU A 212 15.84 -37.31 4.09
N SER A 213 15.61 -37.28 5.41
CA SER A 213 14.49 -37.97 6.06
C SER A 213 13.12 -37.38 5.68
N ILE A 214 13.02 -36.05 5.57
CA ILE A 214 11.79 -35.39 5.12
C ILE A 214 11.53 -35.71 3.65
N LEU A 215 12.55 -35.65 2.80
CA LEU A 215 12.43 -36.05 1.40
C LEU A 215 11.98 -37.50 1.31
N GLU A 216 12.67 -38.46 1.92
CA GLU A 216 12.28 -39.87 1.84
C GLU A 216 10.83 -40.13 2.34
N LYS A 217 10.41 -39.46 3.41
CA LYS A 217 9.07 -39.65 3.99
C LYS A 217 7.94 -39.06 3.16
N TYR A 218 8.18 -37.93 2.48
CA TYR A 218 7.13 -37.16 1.81
C TYR A 218 7.27 -37.12 0.28
N MET A 219 8.42 -37.56 -0.26
CA MET A 219 8.68 -37.63 -1.69
C MET A 219 8.11 -38.94 -2.26
N LEU A 220 6.81 -38.94 -2.53
CA LEU A 220 6.23 -39.90 -3.47
C LEU A 220 6.50 -39.39 -4.89
N VAL A 221 7.72 -39.63 -5.38
CA VAL A 221 8.03 -39.41 -6.80
C VAL A 221 7.73 -40.70 -7.54
N ASP A 222 6.63 -40.66 -8.30
CA ASP A 222 6.27 -41.77 -9.18
C ASP A 222 7.22 -41.83 -10.37
N SER A 223 8.33 -42.54 -10.17
CA SER A 223 9.46 -42.61 -11.09
C SER A 223 9.13 -43.36 -12.39
N GLU A 224 7.98 -44.04 -12.47
CA GLU A 224 7.50 -44.69 -13.70
C GLU A 224 6.72 -43.72 -14.59
N GLU A 225 6.00 -42.74 -14.03
CA GLU A 225 5.27 -41.74 -14.80
C GLU A 225 6.22 -40.75 -15.48
N ASP A 226 7.30 -40.34 -14.80
CA ASP A 226 8.32 -39.45 -15.36
C ASP A 226 9.05 -40.04 -16.59
N LYS A 227 9.10 -41.36 -16.71
CA LYS A 227 9.68 -42.05 -17.89
C LYS A 227 8.73 -42.03 -19.09
N LYS A 228 7.45 -41.70 -18.88
CA LYS A 228 6.43 -41.67 -19.94
C LYS A 228 6.41 -40.30 -20.60
N THR A 229 7.25 -40.11 -21.61
CA THR A 229 7.23 -38.88 -22.40
C THR A 229 5.90 -38.74 -23.15
N HIS A 230 5.06 -37.79 -22.74
CA HIS A 230 3.84 -37.43 -23.46
C HIS A 230 4.22 -36.85 -24.83
N ARG A 231 3.89 -37.58 -25.90
CA ARG A 231 4.06 -37.12 -27.27
C ARG A 231 2.71 -36.63 -27.79
N PRO A 232 2.39 -35.32 -27.68
CA PRO A 232 1.17 -34.80 -28.26
C PRO A 232 1.21 -35.07 -29.77
N MET A 233 0.16 -35.73 -30.28
CA MET A 233 0.07 -36.00 -31.71
C MET A 233 0.04 -34.67 -32.48
N THR A 234 0.85 -34.58 -33.53
CA THR A 234 0.94 -33.40 -34.39
C THR A 234 -0.47 -33.04 -34.90
N PRO A 235 -0.88 -31.76 -34.84
CA PRO A 235 -2.19 -31.35 -35.35
C PRO A 235 -2.36 -31.81 -36.80
N LYS A 236 -3.40 -32.60 -37.08
CA LYS A 236 -3.70 -33.05 -38.44
C LYS A 236 -3.88 -31.82 -39.33
N GLU A 237 -3.02 -31.66 -40.32
CA GLU A 237 -3.08 -30.54 -41.26
C GLU A 237 -4.46 -30.56 -41.93
N ALA A 238 -5.24 -29.49 -41.71
CA ALA A 238 -6.59 -29.40 -42.22
C ALA A 238 -6.57 -29.48 -43.76
N PRO A 239 -7.53 -30.18 -44.38
CA PRO A 239 -7.54 -30.37 -45.83
C PRO A 239 -7.59 -29.00 -46.53
N LYS A 240 -6.57 -28.75 -47.36
CA LYS A 240 -6.40 -27.47 -48.06
C LYS A 240 -7.61 -27.22 -48.96
N LYS A 241 -8.21 -26.03 -48.84
CA LYS A 241 -9.33 -25.62 -49.69
C LYS A 241 -8.83 -25.45 -51.12
N MET A 242 -9.20 -26.39 -51.99
CA MET A 242 -8.78 -26.42 -53.39
C MET A 242 -9.66 -25.60 -54.33
N VAL A 243 -10.78 -25.08 -53.83
CA VAL A 243 -11.76 -24.34 -54.63
C VAL A 243 -11.41 -22.85 -54.68
N ARG A 244 -11.24 -22.31 -55.89
CA ARG A 244 -10.95 -20.87 -56.15
C ARG A 244 -11.97 -20.29 -57.13
N TYR A 245 -12.34 -19.03 -56.93
CA TYR A 245 -13.33 -18.31 -57.74
C TYR A 245 -12.69 -17.12 -58.44
N HIS A 246 -13.19 -16.79 -59.63
CA HIS A 246 -12.90 -15.55 -60.35
C HIS A 246 -14.17 -15.11 -61.09
N GLY A 247 -14.64 -13.88 -60.87
CA GLY A 247 -15.88 -13.38 -61.48
C GLY A 247 -17.12 -14.22 -61.15
N ASN A 248 -17.30 -14.59 -59.87
CA ASN A 248 -18.40 -15.44 -59.38
C ASN A 248 -18.47 -16.86 -59.98
N GLN A 249 -17.50 -17.26 -60.80
CA GLN A 249 -17.38 -18.59 -61.39
C GLN A 249 -16.29 -19.41 -60.69
N VAL A 250 -16.54 -20.71 -60.49
CA VAL A 250 -15.54 -21.64 -59.97
C VAL A 250 -14.49 -21.88 -61.05
N VAL A 251 -13.25 -21.56 -60.74
CA VAL A 251 -12.13 -21.61 -61.69
C VAL A 251 -11.19 -22.78 -61.42
N THR A 252 -11.04 -23.18 -60.16
CA THR A 252 -10.18 -24.30 -59.78
C THR A 252 -10.86 -25.10 -58.69
N THR A 253 -10.83 -26.43 -58.77
CA THR A 253 -11.37 -27.33 -57.73
C THR A 253 -10.33 -28.30 -57.19
N LYS A 254 -9.15 -28.40 -57.83
CA LYS A 254 -8.06 -29.34 -57.53
C LYS A 254 -6.71 -28.69 -57.23
N GLY A 255 -6.67 -27.36 -57.02
CA GLY A 255 -5.44 -26.63 -56.66
C GLY A 255 -4.50 -26.28 -57.82
N GLU A 256 -4.97 -26.32 -59.07
CA GLU A 256 -4.22 -25.87 -60.25
C GLU A 256 -3.80 -24.39 -60.14
N ARG A 257 -2.62 -24.05 -60.68
CA ARG A 257 -2.01 -22.72 -60.49
C ARG A 257 -2.48 -21.66 -61.50
N TYR A 258 -3.00 -22.08 -62.65
CA TYR A 258 -3.39 -21.16 -63.73
C TYR A 258 -4.67 -21.63 -64.39
N HIS A 259 -5.51 -20.69 -64.82
CA HIS A 259 -6.73 -20.95 -65.58
C HIS A 259 -6.80 -20.02 -66.78
N GLN A 260 -7.12 -20.58 -67.96
CA GLN A 260 -7.21 -19.81 -69.19
C GLN A 260 -8.62 -19.24 -69.36
N VAL A 261 -8.74 -17.92 -69.23
CA VAL A 261 -10.00 -17.20 -69.47
C VAL A 261 -10.18 -16.99 -70.98
N LYS A 262 -11.18 -17.65 -71.56
CA LYS A 262 -11.61 -17.38 -72.95
C LYS A 262 -12.52 -16.16 -72.96
N LYS A 263 -12.25 -15.18 -73.83
CA LYS A 263 -13.12 -14.03 -74.05
C LYS A 263 -14.28 -14.45 -74.96
N GLU A 264 -15.51 -14.44 -74.44
CA GLU A 264 -16.75 -14.81 -75.16
C GLU A 264 -17.03 -13.91 -76.38
N ASP A 265 -16.47 -12.69 -76.42
CA ASP A 265 -16.64 -11.72 -77.52
C ASP A 265 -16.40 -12.32 -78.91
N THR A 266 -15.47 -13.27 -79.03
CA THR A 266 -15.07 -13.85 -80.32
C THR A 266 -16.06 -14.91 -80.85
N ASP A 267 -16.89 -15.50 -79.99
CA ASP A 267 -17.78 -16.60 -80.37
C ASP A 267 -19.19 -16.11 -80.75
N ASP A 268 -19.63 -15.00 -80.16
CA ASP A 268 -20.91 -14.38 -80.54
C ASP A 268 -20.86 -13.75 -81.94
N MET A 269 -19.71 -13.21 -82.36
CA MET A 269 -19.53 -12.67 -83.73
C MET A 269 -19.72 -13.75 -84.82
N LYS A 270 -19.50 -15.03 -84.51
CA LYS A 270 -19.67 -16.15 -85.46
C LYS A 270 -21.12 -16.59 -85.61
N LYS A 271 -21.96 -16.35 -84.60
CA LYS A 271 -23.40 -16.71 -84.63
C LYS A 271 -24.22 -15.71 -85.45
N THR A 272 -23.76 -14.46 -85.55
CA THR A 272 -24.44 -13.38 -86.27
C THR A 272 -24.17 -13.38 -87.79
N TYR A 273 -23.33 -14.29 -88.30
CA TYR A 273 -23.06 -14.36 -89.73
C TYR A 273 -24.23 -15.01 -90.50
N ILE A 274 -25.24 -14.20 -90.83
CA ILE A 274 -26.34 -14.58 -91.71
C ILE A 274 -25.78 -14.70 -93.13
N SER A 275 -25.70 -15.93 -93.63
CA SER A 275 -25.31 -16.24 -95.01
C SER A 275 -26.45 -15.92 -95.97
N LEU A 276 -26.50 -14.67 -96.45
CA LEU A 276 -27.46 -14.26 -97.48
C LEU A 276 -27.14 -14.97 -98.81
N LYS A 277 -28.08 -15.78 -99.29
CA LYS A 277 -27.95 -16.46 -100.58
C LYS A 277 -27.94 -15.45 -101.74
N PRO A 278 -27.14 -15.66 -102.80
CA PRO A 278 -27.12 -14.78 -103.97
C PRO A 278 -28.48 -14.73 -104.68
N ALA A 279 -28.94 -13.52 -105.01
CA ALA A 279 -30.18 -13.30 -105.75
C ALA A 279 -30.10 -13.84 -107.19
N ARG A 280 -30.97 -14.78 -107.56
CA ARG A 280 -31.11 -15.24 -108.95
C ARG A 280 -32.10 -14.34 -109.70
N LYS A 281 -31.61 -13.75 -110.80
CA LYS A 281 -32.34 -12.80 -111.65
C LYS A 281 -33.55 -13.46 -112.31
N TYR A 282 -34.71 -12.83 -112.18
CA TYR A 282 -35.93 -13.13 -112.92
C TYR A 282 -35.70 -12.89 -114.42
N ARG A 283 -36.05 -13.85 -115.28
CA ARG A 283 -36.37 -13.60 -116.70
C ARG A 283 -37.86 -13.81 -116.86
N PHE A 284 -38.60 -12.73 -117.08
CA PHE A 284 -39.99 -12.74 -117.49
C PHE A 284 -40.06 -13.08 -118.98
N HIS A 285 -40.69 -14.20 -119.34
CA HIS A 285 -41.33 -14.44 -120.64
C HIS A 285 -42.53 -15.36 -120.42
#